data_AF-A0A1H4QP19-F1
#
_entry.id   AF-A0A1H4QP19-F1
#
_cell.length_a   1.000
_cell.length_b   1.000
_cell.length_c   1.000
_cell.angle_alpha   90.00
_cell.angle_beta   90.00
_cell.angle_gamma   90.00
#
_symmetry.space_group_name_H-M   'P 1'
#
loop_
_entity.id
_entity.type
_entity.pdbx_description
1 polymer ?
#
loop_
_entity_poly.entity_id
_entity_poly.type
_entity_poly.pdbx_seq_one_letter_code
_entity_poly.pdbx_strand_id
1 'polypeptide(L)'
;MSERVIEQFMWGFQHSFRSSVEFEVERAFEEIGFKAYVRCILVGFEVTDGHRFPICVEQGDGLYKTEDFSDVQRLAVEKYRNNPESSVLYSHPRMRKLRQESLMNRMRAEALEETLGSLEGQSERIFFASNSVQVGDYDVHVIIGTDKQAVARVPQISTTMSDRMPVLQSLVHAVIWEILGRAAKALYLPEAGSGLSVLGASTGEIVRTATEHMLRTMMYCIHYWFASDFHLLMNQLSALPYEGREGAGRLVLAQADNPAIDVSVKLASPVDSRNTLAIRKLLEGGGPTADVLSDGERIYGLGTVRSDYDPTTESVFNVRFLRRGYWELSHAGTALLAVRDGIPSLPQHVLDERYLLDLCDRLFTASDGDVLVQAARAIGKHRHGAMLVISADAEGEAKRLSPQSWAVEPSLLSPSLLTQLTDMDGAVLLDPEGNCHAIGVILDGVAKGEGDPARGSRLNNSVRYLGSGRAATIVVVYSADGGIDVLPHLHCRVLKSEVNGAVAAYLALVPQRPPELERVNRLWDAVKSFRFYLSAEQCNALNDAREAFEEWRMETTQVRIEENLLVPDPMMDESYWLKENE
;
A
#
# COMPACT_ATOMS: atom_id res chain seq x y z
N MET A 1 35.32 -8.61 -16.79
CA MET A 1 34.69 -7.36 -16.32
C MET A 1 34.76 -6.35 -17.45
N SER A 2 33.72 -6.23 -18.28
CA SER A 2 33.61 -5.04 -19.13
C SER A 2 33.43 -3.85 -18.19
N GLU A 3 34.41 -2.94 -18.16
CA GLU A 3 34.38 -1.73 -17.34
C GLU A 3 33.09 -0.96 -17.65
N ARG A 4 32.09 -0.99 -16.74
CA ARG A 4 30.99 -0.03 -16.78
C ARG A 4 31.60 1.30 -16.36
N VAL A 5 32.00 2.10 -17.34
CA VAL A 5 32.50 3.45 -17.09
C VAL A 5 31.33 4.27 -16.56
N ILE A 6 31.35 4.56 -15.26
CA ILE A 6 30.40 5.49 -14.66
C ILE A 6 30.84 6.89 -15.11
N GLU A 7 30.13 7.49 -16.07
CA GLU A 7 30.46 8.84 -16.54
C GLU A 7 30.24 9.88 -15.43
N GLN A 8 29.09 9.81 -14.75
CA GLN A 8 28.71 10.68 -13.64
C GLN A 8 29.04 9.98 -12.32
N PHE A 9 30.34 10.01 -11.97
CA PHE A 9 30.88 9.30 -10.80
C PHE A 9 30.74 10.14 -9.53
N MET A 10 29.92 9.67 -8.59
CA MET A 10 29.86 10.16 -7.21
C MET A 10 30.70 9.27 -6.29
N TRP A 11 30.50 7.94 -6.36
CA TRP A 11 31.35 6.94 -5.69
C TRP A 11 31.18 5.55 -6.33
N GLY A 12 32.08 4.61 -6.01
CA GLY A 12 32.17 3.31 -6.71
C GLY A 12 30.96 2.38 -6.59
N PHE A 13 30.13 2.54 -5.57
CA PHE A 13 28.99 1.66 -5.28
C PHE A 13 27.63 2.34 -5.47
N GLN A 14 27.58 3.51 -6.12
CA GLN A 14 26.32 4.27 -6.32
C GLN A 14 25.22 3.45 -6.99
N HIS A 15 25.59 2.62 -7.97
CA HIS A 15 24.64 1.81 -8.72
C HIS A 15 24.04 0.69 -7.87
N SER A 16 24.88 -0.07 -7.16
CA SER A 16 24.42 -1.14 -6.27
C SER A 16 23.62 -0.58 -5.10
N PHE A 17 24.04 0.56 -4.54
CA PHE A 17 23.28 1.27 -3.51
C PHE A 17 21.86 1.62 -3.99
N ARG A 18 21.74 2.27 -5.16
CA ARG A 18 20.44 2.65 -5.75
C ARG A 18 19.55 1.43 -5.95
N SER A 19 20.05 0.37 -6.59
CA SER A 19 19.28 -0.85 -6.86
C SER A 19 18.82 -1.55 -5.58
N SER A 20 19.67 -1.61 -4.54
CA SER A 20 19.27 -2.20 -3.26
C SER A 20 18.19 -1.41 -2.56
N VAL A 21 18.24 -0.07 -2.60
CA VAL A 21 17.17 0.77 -2.03
C VAL A 21 15.85 0.56 -2.81
N GLU A 22 15.90 0.54 -4.14
CA GLU A 22 14.73 0.27 -5.00
C GLU A 22 14.05 -1.05 -4.62
N PHE A 23 14.83 -2.13 -4.51
CA PHE A 23 14.34 -3.45 -4.14
C PHE A 23 13.71 -3.50 -2.74
N GLU A 24 14.30 -2.83 -1.74
CA GLU A 24 13.74 -2.80 -0.39
C GLU A 24 12.41 -2.03 -0.33
N VAL A 25 12.24 -0.99 -1.15
CA VAL A 25 10.95 -0.27 -1.27
C VAL A 25 9.89 -1.18 -1.88
N GLU A 26 10.22 -1.92 -2.96
CA GLU A 26 9.29 -2.87 -3.58
C GLU A 26 8.82 -3.94 -2.59
N ARG A 27 9.74 -4.52 -1.82
CA ARG A 27 9.41 -5.51 -0.77
C ARG A 27 8.54 -4.91 0.33
N ALA A 28 8.86 -3.69 0.77
CA ALA A 28 8.08 -3.03 1.81
C ALA A 28 6.66 -2.68 1.34
N PHE A 29 6.51 -2.31 0.06
CA PHE A 29 5.22 -2.08 -0.58
C PHE A 29 4.39 -3.37 -0.63
N GLU A 30 5.00 -4.49 -1.05
CA GLU A 30 4.34 -5.79 -1.03
C GLU A 30 3.89 -6.19 0.38
N GLU A 31 4.76 -6.02 1.39
CA GLU A 31 4.48 -6.39 2.79
C GLU A 31 3.29 -5.63 3.38
N ILE A 32 3.12 -4.34 3.05
CA ILE A 32 1.97 -3.55 3.51
C ILE A 32 0.72 -3.71 2.63
N GLY A 33 0.79 -4.48 1.54
CA GLY A 33 -0.30 -4.65 0.58
C GLY A 33 -0.49 -3.48 -0.39
N PHE A 34 0.55 -2.69 -0.64
CA PHE A 34 0.54 -1.59 -1.61
C PHE A 34 1.14 -2.03 -2.94
N LYS A 35 0.38 -1.97 -4.03
CA LYS A 35 0.84 -2.35 -5.38
C LYS A 35 1.12 -1.10 -6.21
N ALA A 36 2.38 -0.76 -6.38
CA ALA A 36 2.81 0.35 -7.24
C ALA A 36 4.22 0.10 -7.80
N TYR A 37 4.50 0.68 -8.96
CA TYR A 37 5.85 0.72 -9.51
C TYR A 37 6.73 1.67 -8.70
N VAL A 38 7.98 1.28 -8.52
CA VAL A 38 8.97 2.04 -7.75
C VAL A 38 10.13 2.43 -8.64
N ARG A 39 10.70 3.60 -8.37
CA ARG A 39 12.00 3.99 -8.90
C ARG A 39 12.84 4.66 -7.83
N CYS A 40 14.10 4.27 -7.72
CA CYS A 40 15.10 4.95 -6.92
C CYS A 40 16.03 5.78 -7.82
N ILE A 41 16.31 7.01 -7.43
CA ILE A 41 17.21 7.94 -8.12
C ILE A 41 18.17 8.52 -7.08
N LEU A 42 19.44 8.68 -7.44
CA LEU A 42 20.41 9.42 -6.65
C LEU A 42 20.78 10.69 -7.40
N VAL A 43 20.75 11.83 -6.71
CA VAL A 43 21.18 13.12 -7.28
C VAL A 43 22.26 13.71 -6.37
N GLY A 44 23.47 13.83 -6.90
CA GLY A 44 24.62 14.43 -6.23
C GLY A 44 24.85 15.86 -6.69
N PHE A 45 25.04 16.78 -5.76
CA PHE A 45 25.49 18.15 -6.03
C PHE A 45 26.93 18.31 -5.56
N GLU A 46 27.80 18.79 -6.44
CA GLU A 46 29.21 19.02 -6.14
C GLU A 46 29.38 19.98 -4.95
N VAL A 47 30.27 19.62 -4.02
CA VAL A 47 30.62 20.42 -2.84
C VAL A 47 31.91 21.22 -3.07
N THR A 48 32.83 20.68 -3.86
CA THR A 48 34.13 21.30 -4.19
C THR A 48 34.25 21.52 -5.67
N ASP A 49 34.36 22.78 -6.11
CA ASP A 49 34.52 23.12 -7.54
C ASP A 49 35.72 22.39 -8.17
N GLY A 50 35.50 21.72 -9.31
CA GLY A 50 36.57 21.16 -10.14
C GLY A 50 36.24 19.84 -10.85
N HIS A 51 35.08 19.27 -10.60
CA HIS A 51 34.56 18.09 -11.28
C HIS A 51 33.99 18.45 -12.65
N ARG A 52 34.00 17.47 -13.56
CA ARG A 52 33.41 17.60 -14.89
C ARG A 52 31.88 17.76 -14.83
N PHE A 53 31.24 17.18 -13.82
CA PHE A 53 29.80 17.15 -13.64
C PHE A 53 29.43 17.79 -12.29
N PRO A 54 28.99 19.06 -12.27
CA PRO A 54 28.55 19.70 -11.03
C PRO A 54 27.31 19.06 -10.41
N ILE A 55 26.51 18.37 -11.24
CA ILE A 55 25.37 17.56 -10.83
C ILE A 55 25.59 16.17 -11.42
N CYS A 56 25.44 15.14 -10.59
CA CYS A 56 25.47 13.73 -11.00
C CYS A 56 24.11 13.09 -10.74
N VAL A 57 23.64 12.28 -11.69
CA VAL A 57 22.34 11.58 -11.63
C VAL A 57 22.55 10.09 -11.88
N GLU A 58 22.35 9.28 -10.85
CA GLU A 58 22.35 7.82 -10.94
C GLU A 58 20.90 7.32 -10.84
N GLN A 59 20.42 6.74 -11.93
CA GLN A 59 19.00 6.46 -12.18
C GLN A 59 18.78 5.15 -12.93
N GLY A 60 19.87 4.42 -13.21
CA GLY A 60 19.86 3.36 -14.19
C GLY A 60 19.69 3.89 -15.60
N ASP A 61 18.55 3.60 -16.25
CA ASP A 61 18.20 4.15 -17.57
C ASP A 61 18.32 5.68 -17.59
N GLY A 62 18.96 6.23 -18.63
CA GLY A 62 19.17 7.67 -18.83
C GLY A 62 17.90 8.46 -19.17
N LEU A 63 16.93 8.50 -18.25
CA LEU A 63 15.64 9.18 -18.42
C LEU A 63 15.72 10.67 -18.07
N TYR A 64 16.48 11.01 -17.03
CA TYR A 64 16.72 12.36 -16.55
C TYR A 64 18.11 12.81 -17.00
N LYS A 65 18.28 14.09 -17.26
CA LYS A 65 19.58 14.67 -17.62
C LYS A 65 20.04 15.64 -16.55
N THR A 66 21.32 15.93 -16.52
CA THR A 66 21.89 16.88 -15.57
C THR A 66 21.28 18.28 -15.73
N GLU A 67 20.89 18.64 -16.95
CA GLU A 67 20.26 19.93 -17.27
C GLU A 67 18.89 20.10 -16.60
N ASP A 68 18.16 19.00 -16.39
CA ASP A 68 16.83 19.00 -15.76
C ASP A 68 16.91 19.55 -14.32
N PHE A 69 18.08 19.43 -13.67
CA PHE A 69 18.30 19.83 -12.28
C PHE A 69 19.02 21.18 -12.11
N SER A 70 19.32 21.87 -13.21
CA SER A 70 20.09 23.12 -13.19
C SER A 70 19.48 24.24 -12.34
N ASP A 71 18.15 24.26 -12.22
CA ASP A 71 17.40 25.26 -11.45
C ASP A 71 17.16 24.89 -9.98
N VAL A 72 17.47 23.65 -9.57
CA VAL A 72 17.15 23.12 -8.23
C VAL A 72 17.77 23.98 -7.12
N GLN A 73 19.02 24.41 -7.29
CA GLN A 73 19.70 25.21 -6.28
C GLN A 73 19.07 26.61 -6.12
N ARG A 74 18.61 27.21 -7.22
CA ARG A 74 17.88 28.48 -7.19
C ARG A 74 16.53 28.32 -6.48
N LEU A 75 15.78 27.28 -6.83
CA LEU A 75 14.48 26.97 -6.22
C LEU A 75 14.61 26.68 -4.71
N ALA A 76 15.64 25.94 -4.31
CA ALA A 76 15.93 25.66 -2.90
C ALA A 76 16.15 26.93 -2.07
N VAL A 77 16.90 27.91 -2.61
CA VAL A 77 17.14 29.21 -1.96
C VAL A 77 15.85 30.02 -1.85
N GLU A 78 15.00 29.99 -2.88
CA GLU A 78 13.69 30.65 -2.86
C GLU A 78 12.78 30.05 -1.79
N LYS A 79 12.64 28.71 -1.76
CA LYS A 79 11.88 27.98 -0.74
C LYS A 79 12.41 28.28 0.67
N TYR A 80 13.73 28.26 0.87
CA TYR A 80 14.35 28.61 2.15
C TYR A 80 13.96 30.01 2.62
N ARG A 81 14.03 31.02 1.74
CA ARG A 81 13.68 32.42 2.10
C ARG A 81 12.20 32.58 2.45
N ASN A 82 11.33 31.82 1.79
CA ASN A 82 9.89 31.85 2.02
C ASN A 82 9.44 30.96 3.20
N ASN A 83 10.34 30.11 3.73
CA ASN A 83 10.02 29.22 4.84
C ASN A 83 10.05 29.99 6.18
N PRO A 84 8.98 29.95 7.01
CA PRO A 84 8.95 30.63 8.31
C PRO A 84 10.09 30.23 9.26
N GLU A 85 10.60 29.00 9.17
CA GLU A 85 11.70 28.50 10.02
C GLU A 85 13.04 29.18 9.75
N SER A 86 13.22 29.79 8.57
CA SER A 86 14.45 30.52 8.22
C SER A 86 14.67 31.76 9.11
N SER A 87 13.59 32.28 9.69
CA SER A 87 13.61 33.45 10.57
C SER A 87 13.78 33.10 12.06
N VAL A 88 13.76 31.81 12.43
CA VAL A 88 13.82 31.37 13.82
C VAL A 88 15.21 31.63 14.42
N LEU A 89 15.23 32.35 15.54
CA LEU A 89 16.44 32.68 16.29
C LEU A 89 16.76 31.59 17.31
N TYR A 90 17.90 30.92 17.11
CA TYR A 90 18.50 30.02 18.09
C TYR A 90 19.63 30.76 18.83
N SER A 91 19.58 30.73 20.17
CA SER A 91 20.54 31.42 21.04
C SER A 91 21.97 30.89 20.91
N HIS A 92 22.13 29.58 20.62
CA HIS A 92 23.44 28.96 20.47
C HIS A 92 23.92 28.98 18.99
N PRO A 93 25.08 29.58 18.66
CA PRO A 93 25.53 29.77 17.28
C PRO A 93 25.66 28.46 16.48
N ARG A 94 26.20 27.39 17.08
CA ARG A 94 26.31 26.08 16.43
C ARG A 94 24.94 25.47 16.11
N MET A 95 23.97 25.56 17.02
CA MET A 95 22.61 25.07 16.79
C MET A 95 21.93 25.86 15.68
N ARG A 96 22.11 27.19 15.68
CA ARG A 96 21.61 28.05 14.60
C ARG A 96 22.17 27.61 13.25
N LYS A 97 23.49 27.42 13.15
CA LYS A 97 24.15 26.97 11.91
C LYS A 97 23.59 25.64 11.42
N LEU A 98 23.60 24.60 12.27
CA LEU A 98 23.10 23.27 11.93
C LEU A 98 21.62 23.25 11.54
N ARG A 99 20.78 24.06 12.21
CA ARG A 99 19.36 24.17 11.87
C ARG A 99 19.16 24.83 10.50
N GLN A 100 19.88 25.90 10.20
CA GLN A 100 19.76 26.57 8.90
C GLN A 100 20.34 25.71 7.76
N GLU A 101 21.43 24.98 8.00
CA GLU A 101 21.97 24.00 7.04
C GLU A 101 20.97 22.85 6.80
N SER A 102 20.39 22.29 7.86
CA SER A 102 19.37 21.25 7.75
C SER A 102 18.12 21.74 7.02
N LEU A 103 17.70 22.98 7.25
CA LEU A 103 16.56 23.58 6.55
C LEU A 103 16.87 23.76 5.07
N MET A 104 18.02 24.35 4.72
CA MET A 104 18.44 24.51 3.32
C MET A 104 18.52 23.16 2.60
N ASN A 105 19.06 22.14 3.25
CA ASN A 105 19.13 20.78 2.72
C ASN A 105 17.72 20.22 2.43
N ARG A 106 16.78 20.38 3.36
CA ARG A 106 15.37 20.00 3.14
C ARG A 106 14.72 20.77 2.00
N MET A 107 14.99 22.08 1.87
CA MET A 107 14.46 22.88 0.76
C MET A 107 15.03 22.44 -0.59
N ARG A 108 16.27 21.93 -0.63
CA ARG A 108 16.84 21.29 -1.82
C ARG A 108 16.14 19.97 -2.15
N ALA A 109 15.82 19.16 -1.14
CA ALA A 109 15.04 17.94 -1.32
C ALA A 109 13.63 18.22 -1.88
N GLU A 110 12.90 19.19 -1.31
CA GLU A 110 11.58 19.59 -1.82
C GLU A 110 11.65 20.21 -3.23
N ALA A 111 12.74 20.93 -3.55
CA ALA A 111 12.98 21.42 -4.91
C ALA A 111 13.20 20.27 -5.90
N LEU A 112 13.92 19.21 -5.52
CA LEU A 112 14.09 18.01 -6.35
C LEU A 112 12.75 17.31 -6.62
N GLU A 113 11.92 17.15 -5.59
CA GLU A 113 10.60 16.53 -5.71
C GLU A 113 9.72 17.29 -6.73
N GLU A 114 9.69 18.62 -6.64
CA GLU A 114 8.94 19.49 -7.55
C GLU A 114 9.51 19.46 -8.97
N THR A 115 10.82 19.58 -9.12
CA THR A 115 11.49 19.54 -10.43
C THR A 115 11.17 18.23 -11.13
N LEU A 116 11.37 17.08 -10.48
CA LEU A 116 11.08 15.76 -11.06
C LEU A 116 9.61 15.59 -11.42
N GLY A 117 8.70 16.04 -10.56
CA GLY A 117 7.25 15.98 -10.81
C GLY A 117 6.77 16.89 -11.95
N SER A 118 7.55 17.92 -12.29
CA SER A 118 7.24 18.87 -13.38
C SER A 118 7.78 18.47 -14.76
N LEU A 119 8.66 17.46 -14.83
CA LEU A 119 9.23 17.01 -16.09
C LEU A 119 8.18 16.37 -17.00
N GLU A 120 8.37 16.52 -18.31
CA GLU A 120 7.48 15.95 -19.32
C GLU A 120 7.38 14.42 -19.16
N GLY A 121 6.14 13.91 -19.18
CA GLY A 121 5.87 12.48 -18.99
C GLY A 121 5.94 11.99 -17.53
N GLN A 122 6.14 12.86 -16.54
CA GLN A 122 6.18 12.50 -15.11
C GLN A 122 4.91 12.90 -14.34
N SER A 123 3.86 13.40 -15.00
CA SER A 123 2.64 13.90 -14.34
C SER A 123 1.91 12.88 -13.46
N GLU A 124 2.00 11.60 -13.81
CA GLU A 124 1.41 10.47 -13.08
C GLU A 124 2.32 9.94 -11.95
N ARG A 125 3.48 10.56 -11.73
CA ARG A 125 4.43 10.16 -10.67
C ARG A 125 4.47 11.19 -9.54
N ILE A 126 4.81 10.69 -8.37
CA ILE A 126 5.14 11.48 -7.18
C ILE A 126 6.53 11.06 -6.70
N PHE A 127 7.30 12.03 -6.21
CA PHE A 127 8.69 11.84 -5.78
C PHE A 127 8.86 12.27 -4.34
N PHE A 128 9.71 11.55 -3.61
CA PHE A 128 10.06 11.80 -2.22
C PHE A 128 11.57 11.77 -2.08
N ALA A 129 12.17 12.81 -1.52
CA ALA A 129 13.61 12.98 -1.42
C ALA A 129 14.09 12.96 0.04
N SER A 130 15.20 12.27 0.30
CA SER A 130 15.92 12.38 1.57
C SER A 130 16.64 13.72 1.66
N ASN A 131 17.07 14.11 2.86
CA ASN A 131 18.15 15.08 2.98
C ASN A 131 19.43 14.52 2.32
N SER A 132 20.28 15.40 1.81
CA SER A 132 21.58 15.01 1.27
C SER A 132 22.53 14.55 2.36
N VAL A 133 23.42 13.64 1.97
CA VAL A 133 24.59 13.23 2.75
C VAL A 133 25.82 13.39 1.88
N GLN A 134 26.88 13.96 2.45
CA GLN A 134 28.14 14.13 1.73
C GLN A 134 28.81 12.75 1.53
N VAL A 135 28.98 12.35 0.28
CA VAL A 135 29.69 11.14 -0.14
C VAL A 135 30.79 11.57 -1.11
N GLY A 136 32.05 11.42 -0.69
CA GLY A 136 33.16 12.03 -1.41
C GLY A 136 32.98 13.53 -1.54
N ASP A 137 33.00 14.03 -2.77
CA ASP A 137 32.89 15.46 -3.10
C ASP A 137 31.46 15.88 -3.49
N TYR A 138 30.46 15.04 -3.26
CA TYR A 138 29.06 15.31 -3.60
C TYR A 138 28.13 15.25 -2.38
N ASP A 139 27.19 16.18 -2.30
CA ASP A 139 25.99 16.08 -1.48
C ASP A 139 24.95 15.23 -2.20
N VAL A 140 24.77 13.98 -1.77
CA VAL A 140 23.91 13.00 -2.45
C VAL A 140 22.53 12.91 -1.79
N HIS A 141 21.48 13.18 -2.56
CA HIS A 141 20.10 12.89 -2.21
C HIS A 141 19.70 11.50 -2.71
N VAL A 142 18.91 10.78 -1.90
CA VAL A 142 18.20 9.56 -2.32
C VAL A 142 16.75 9.94 -2.58
N ILE A 143 16.21 9.51 -3.72
CA ILE A 143 14.87 9.89 -4.17
C ILE A 143 14.10 8.63 -4.54
N ILE A 144 12.87 8.52 -4.06
CA ILE A 144 11.94 7.46 -4.41
C ILE A 144 10.78 8.07 -5.21
N GLY A 145 10.58 7.57 -6.42
CA GLY A 145 9.44 7.90 -7.28
C GLY A 145 8.45 6.74 -7.36
N THR A 146 7.15 7.02 -7.29
CA THR A 146 6.08 6.01 -7.43
C THR A 146 4.82 6.60 -8.09
N ASP A 147 3.78 5.78 -8.27
CA ASP A 147 2.52 6.16 -8.91
C ASP A 147 1.70 7.10 -8.02
N LYS A 148 1.42 8.30 -8.54
CA LYS A 148 0.71 9.36 -7.83
C LYS A 148 -0.73 8.98 -7.51
N GLN A 149 -1.43 8.31 -8.42
CA GLN A 149 -2.82 7.91 -8.22
C GLN A 149 -2.95 6.76 -7.22
N ALA A 150 -1.99 5.82 -7.23
CA ALA A 150 -1.94 4.73 -6.28
C ALA A 150 -1.76 5.27 -4.86
N VAL A 151 -0.82 6.20 -4.64
CA VAL A 151 -0.65 6.86 -3.34
C VAL A 151 -1.90 7.64 -2.92
N ALA A 152 -2.54 8.37 -3.83
CA ALA A 152 -3.77 9.12 -3.55
C ALA A 152 -4.96 8.24 -3.15
N ARG A 153 -5.01 6.97 -3.60
CA ARG A 153 -6.07 6.01 -3.26
C ARG A 153 -5.91 5.38 -1.89
N VAL A 154 -4.71 5.43 -1.30
CA VAL A 154 -4.46 4.85 0.02
C VAL A 154 -5.18 5.68 1.07
N PRO A 155 -5.83 5.04 2.07
CA PRO A 155 -6.40 5.75 3.21
C PRO A 155 -5.36 6.65 3.89
N GLN A 156 -5.65 7.94 3.97
CA GLN A 156 -4.72 8.93 4.46
C GLN A 156 -5.44 10.14 5.06
N ILE A 157 -4.75 10.83 5.95
CA ILE A 157 -5.15 12.14 6.44
C ILE A 157 -4.56 13.25 5.55
N SER A 158 -5.14 14.45 5.61
CA SER A 158 -4.74 15.62 4.85
C SER A 158 -3.66 16.45 5.57
N THR A 159 -3.60 16.42 6.91
CA THR A 159 -2.60 17.16 7.68
C THR A 159 -1.20 16.70 7.36
N THR A 160 -0.38 17.62 6.84
CA THR A 160 1.06 17.41 6.57
C THR A 160 1.95 17.94 7.70
N MET A 161 1.43 18.88 8.50
CA MET A 161 2.16 19.57 9.57
C MET A 161 1.20 19.89 10.73
N SER A 162 1.61 19.59 11.96
CA SER A 162 0.94 20.03 13.19
C SER A 162 1.97 20.64 14.14
N ASP A 163 1.73 21.84 14.67
CA ASP A 163 2.67 22.54 15.56
C ASP A 163 4.12 22.62 15.04
N ARG A 164 4.28 22.84 13.71
CA ARG A 164 5.58 22.83 12.97
C ARG A 164 6.28 21.47 12.92
N MET A 165 5.62 20.41 13.35
CA MET A 165 6.11 19.04 13.24
C MET A 165 5.47 18.35 12.03
N PRO A 166 6.26 17.62 11.21
CA PRO A 166 5.72 16.89 10.07
C PRO A 166 4.83 15.73 10.53
N VAL A 167 3.76 15.52 9.77
CA VAL A 167 2.78 14.45 9.98
C VAL A 167 2.83 13.49 8.80
N LEU A 168 2.99 12.20 9.09
CA LEU A 168 2.99 11.14 8.09
C LEU A 168 1.55 10.69 7.83
N GLN A 169 1.06 10.99 6.63
CA GLN A 169 -0.38 10.94 6.30
C GLN A 169 -0.94 9.53 6.16
N SER A 170 -0.10 8.56 5.79
CA SER A 170 -0.49 7.15 5.62
C SER A 170 0.69 6.21 5.87
N LEU A 171 0.41 4.91 5.93
CA LEU A 171 1.44 3.88 6.08
C LEU A 171 2.44 3.91 4.90
N VAL A 172 1.99 4.20 3.68
CA VAL A 172 2.86 4.33 2.50
C VAL A 172 3.85 5.48 2.68
N HIS A 173 3.37 6.66 3.08
CA HIS A 173 4.23 7.81 3.36
C HIS A 173 5.26 7.48 4.45
N ALA A 174 4.83 6.77 5.50
CA ALA A 174 5.71 6.41 6.60
C ALA A 174 6.80 5.40 6.19
N VAL A 175 6.47 4.41 5.36
CA VAL A 175 7.43 3.43 4.83
C VAL A 175 8.47 4.12 3.94
N ILE A 176 8.03 4.98 3.02
CA ILE A 176 8.94 5.76 2.16
C ILE A 176 9.85 6.63 3.03
N TRP A 177 9.29 7.35 4.01
CA TRP A 177 10.06 8.19 4.93
C TRP A 177 11.12 7.41 5.71
N GLU A 178 10.77 6.23 6.23
CA GLU A 178 11.69 5.39 7.00
C GLU A 178 12.82 4.84 6.12
N ILE A 179 12.50 4.40 4.90
CA ILE A 179 13.50 3.92 3.94
C ILE A 179 14.45 5.05 3.54
N LEU A 180 13.94 6.24 3.19
CA LEU A 180 14.79 7.40 2.87
C LEU A 180 15.68 7.79 4.04
N GLY A 181 15.16 7.76 5.26
CA GLY A 181 15.92 8.02 6.48
C GLY A 181 17.04 7.01 6.72
N ARG A 182 16.78 5.72 6.48
CA ARG A 182 17.79 4.65 6.57
C ARG A 182 18.81 4.72 5.43
N ALA A 183 18.37 5.00 4.20
CA ALA A 183 19.24 5.17 3.05
C ALA A 183 20.21 6.34 3.28
N ALA A 184 19.72 7.49 3.72
CA ALA A 184 20.57 8.61 4.10
C ALA A 184 21.59 8.23 5.20
N LYS A 185 21.16 7.50 6.24
CA LYS A 185 22.09 6.99 7.27
C LYS A 185 23.14 6.04 6.69
N ALA A 186 22.76 5.17 5.76
CA ALA A 186 23.65 4.22 5.11
C ALA A 186 24.72 4.90 4.26
N LEU A 187 24.45 6.08 3.69
CA LEU A 187 25.45 6.87 2.95
C LEU A 187 26.61 7.38 3.81
N TYR A 188 26.46 7.43 5.15
CA TYR A 188 27.59 7.76 6.04
C TYR A 188 28.57 6.59 6.22
N LEU A 189 28.20 5.37 5.82
CA LEU A 189 29.09 4.21 5.91
C LEU A 189 30.13 4.24 4.77
N PRO A 190 31.38 3.85 5.04
CA PRO A 190 32.37 3.68 3.98
C PRO A 190 31.87 2.72 2.92
N GLU A 191 32.09 3.05 1.64
CA GLU A 191 31.70 2.20 0.50
C GLU A 191 30.21 1.79 0.53
N ALA A 192 29.32 2.75 0.81
CA ALA A 192 27.88 2.55 0.87
C ALA A 192 27.36 1.86 -0.41
N GLY A 193 26.71 0.70 -0.26
CA GLY A 193 26.27 -0.14 -1.39
C GLY A 193 27.19 -1.31 -1.72
N SER A 194 28.30 -1.49 -1.01
CA SER A 194 29.19 -2.65 -1.15
C SER A 194 28.62 -3.96 -0.57
N GLY A 195 27.70 -3.86 0.38
CA GLY A 195 27.05 -5.00 1.03
C GLY A 195 25.68 -5.36 0.45
N LEU A 196 25.22 -6.58 0.72
CA LEU A 196 23.91 -7.08 0.26
C LEU A 196 22.70 -6.49 1.00
N SER A 197 22.91 -5.91 2.19
CA SER A 197 21.85 -5.28 2.99
C SER A 197 22.20 -3.82 3.25
N VAL A 198 21.72 -2.93 2.38
CA VAL A 198 22.05 -1.50 2.41
C VAL A 198 21.36 -0.78 3.57
N LEU A 199 20.11 -1.13 3.89
CA LEU A 199 19.33 -0.47 4.94
C LEU A 199 19.57 -1.04 6.35
N GLY A 200 20.32 -2.15 6.46
CA GLY A 200 20.71 -2.75 7.73
C GLY A 200 19.56 -3.31 8.57
N ALA A 201 18.40 -3.60 7.96
CA ALA A 201 17.23 -4.16 8.63
C ALA A 201 16.40 -5.03 7.68
N SER A 202 15.57 -5.90 8.26
CA SER A 202 14.58 -6.65 7.50
C SER A 202 13.39 -5.75 7.12
N THR A 203 12.70 -6.12 6.03
CA THR A 203 11.52 -5.40 5.55
C THR A 203 10.45 -5.23 6.65
N GLY A 204 10.16 -6.28 7.42
CA GLY A 204 9.21 -6.19 8.53
C GLY A 204 9.65 -5.27 9.69
N GLU A 205 10.95 -5.13 9.94
CA GLU A 205 11.44 -4.12 10.90
C GLU A 205 11.22 -2.70 10.37
N ILE A 206 11.48 -2.47 9.08
CA ILE A 206 11.24 -1.19 8.41
C ILE A 206 9.76 -0.82 8.51
N VAL A 207 8.86 -1.73 8.15
CA VAL A 207 7.40 -1.52 8.20
C VAL A 207 6.91 -1.24 9.63
N ARG A 208 7.42 -1.98 10.63
CA ARG A 208 7.07 -1.74 12.04
C ARG A 208 7.56 -0.37 12.53
N THR A 209 8.78 0.02 12.16
CA THR A 209 9.36 1.33 12.55
C THR A 209 8.63 2.48 11.86
N ALA A 210 8.31 2.33 10.57
CA ALA A 210 7.46 3.25 9.82
C ALA A 210 6.09 3.42 10.50
N THR A 211 5.47 2.32 10.93
CA THR A 211 4.18 2.34 11.64
C THR A 211 4.27 3.08 12.96
N GLU A 212 5.33 2.89 13.74
CA GLU A 212 5.59 3.67 14.96
C GLU A 212 5.63 5.17 14.65
N HIS A 213 6.35 5.57 13.59
CA HIS A 213 6.48 6.96 13.19
C HIS A 213 5.17 7.56 12.69
N MET A 214 4.41 6.81 11.89
CA MET A 214 3.07 7.19 11.46
C MET A 214 2.19 7.50 12.67
N LEU A 215 2.04 6.54 13.57
CA LEU A 215 1.19 6.66 14.75
C LEU A 215 1.63 7.81 15.65
N ARG A 216 2.94 7.93 15.90
CA ARG A 216 3.48 9.01 16.73
C ARG A 216 3.15 10.39 16.15
N THR A 217 3.34 10.56 14.84
CA THR A 217 3.10 11.86 14.20
C THR A 217 1.61 12.18 14.05
N MET A 218 0.74 11.19 13.84
CA MET A 218 -0.71 11.39 13.86
C MET A 218 -1.23 11.85 15.22
N MET A 219 -0.59 11.45 16.33
CA MET A 219 -0.96 11.94 17.66
C MET A 219 -0.69 13.43 17.85
N TYR A 220 0.14 14.07 16.99
CA TYR A 220 0.29 15.52 17.01
C TYR A 220 -0.99 16.24 16.59
N CYS A 221 -1.86 15.62 15.79
CA CYS A 221 -3.16 16.19 15.40
C CYS A 221 -4.14 16.27 16.58
N ILE A 222 -3.90 15.50 17.64
CA ILE A 222 -4.64 15.61 18.90
C ILE A 222 -3.81 16.28 20.00
N HIS A 223 -2.76 17.04 19.65
CA HIS A 223 -1.86 17.72 20.58
C HIS A 223 -1.15 16.81 21.61
N TYR A 224 -0.93 15.53 21.27
CA TYR A 224 -0.16 14.61 22.10
C TYR A 224 1.21 14.28 21.49
N TRP A 225 2.27 14.79 22.11
CA TRP A 225 3.63 14.73 21.55
C TRP A 225 4.46 13.53 22.04
N PHE A 226 4.03 12.84 23.09
CA PHE A 226 4.80 11.77 23.76
C PHE A 226 4.36 10.36 23.34
N ALA A 227 3.97 10.19 22.07
CA ALA A 227 3.39 8.96 21.53
C ALA A 227 4.41 7.91 21.03
N SER A 228 5.63 7.86 21.58
CA SER A 228 6.68 6.93 21.12
C SER A 228 6.25 5.46 21.18
N ASP A 229 5.61 5.06 22.29
CA ASP A 229 5.23 3.67 22.54
C ASP A 229 3.76 3.38 22.23
N PHE A 230 3.08 4.28 21.50
CA PHE A 230 1.65 4.16 21.24
C PHE A 230 1.29 2.83 20.52
N HIS A 231 2.10 2.43 19.54
CA HIS A 231 1.92 1.17 18.83
C HIS A 231 2.05 -0.06 19.75
N LEU A 232 3.00 -0.04 20.69
CA LEU A 232 3.19 -1.12 21.66
C LEU A 232 2.02 -1.18 22.64
N LEU A 233 1.51 -0.03 23.07
CA LEU A 233 0.33 0.04 23.92
C LEU A 233 -0.88 -0.59 23.24
N MET A 234 -1.14 -0.27 21.96
CA MET A 234 -2.26 -0.87 21.22
C MET A 234 -2.07 -2.38 21.02
N ASN A 235 -0.85 -2.83 20.72
CA ASN A 235 -0.53 -4.27 20.65
C ASN A 235 -0.75 -4.99 21.98
N GLN A 236 -0.41 -4.37 23.11
CA GLN A 236 -0.66 -4.94 24.43
C GLN A 236 -2.16 -5.01 24.74
N LEU A 237 -2.91 -3.93 24.48
CA LEU A 237 -4.35 -3.87 24.72
C LEU A 237 -5.14 -4.85 23.85
N SER A 238 -4.69 -5.11 22.62
CA SER A 238 -5.28 -6.11 21.72
C SER A 238 -4.94 -7.54 22.14
N ALA A 239 -3.80 -7.77 22.78
CA ALA A 239 -3.37 -9.09 23.23
C ALA A 239 -3.95 -9.51 24.59
N LEU A 240 -4.31 -8.54 25.45
CA LEU A 240 -4.82 -8.79 26.80
C LEU A 240 -6.26 -9.34 26.77
N PRO A 241 -6.52 -10.54 27.31
CA PRO A 241 -7.88 -11.01 27.54
C PRO A 241 -8.52 -10.32 28.74
N TYR A 242 -9.84 -10.34 28.82
CA TYR A 242 -10.58 -9.97 30.02
C TYR A 242 -11.56 -11.10 30.40
N GLU A 243 -11.45 -11.62 31.62
CA GLU A 243 -12.25 -12.76 32.11
C GLU A 243 -12.24 -13.97 31.14
N GLY A 244 -11.12 -14.19 30.44
CA GLY A 244 -10.95 -15.29 29.48
C GLY A 244 -11.59 -15.07 28.11
N ARG A 245 -12.27 -13.94 27.88
CA ARG A 245 -12.83 -13.53 26.58
C ARG A 245 -11.79 -12.75 25.78
N GLU A 246 -11.88 -12.84 24.45
CA GLU A 246 -11.08 -12.00 23.56
C GLU A 246 -11.43 -10.53 23.76
N GLY A 247 -10.40 -9.68 23.87
CA GLY A 247 -10.58 -8.26 24.10
C GLY A 247 -11.07 -7.55 22.83
N ALA A 248 -12.35 -7.19 22.79
CA ALA A 248 -12.92 -6.27 21.80
C ALA A 248 -13.20 -4.91 22.44
N GLY A 249 -13.29 -3.84 21.66
CA GLY A 249 -13.64 -2.51 22.18
C GLY A 249 -13.19 -1.37 21.30
N ARG A 250 -13.61 -0.16 21.64
CA ARG A 250 -13.23 1.07 20.92
C ARG A 250 -12.67 2.11 21.88
N LEU A 251 -11.54 2.68 21.49
CA LEU A 251 -10.85 3.76 22.16
C LEU A 251 -10.85 4.98 21.24
N VAL A 252 -11.48 6.06 21.67
CA VAL A 252 -11.46 7.35 20.98
C VAL A 252 -10.30 8.18 21.50
N LEU A 253 -9.48 8.68 20.59
CA LEU A 253 -8.33 9.54 20.87
C LEU A 253 -8.69 10.98 20.50
N ALA A 254 -8.84 11.85 21.49
CA ALA A 254 -9.15 13.26 21.35
C ALA A 254 -8.86 14.00 22.65
N GLN A 255 -8.49 15.29 22.57
CA GLN A 255 -8.37 16.14 23.74
C GLN A 255 -9.67 16.17 24.57
N ALA A 256 -9.54 16.23 25.90
CA ALA A 256 -10.69 16.16 26.80
C ALA A 256 -11.65 17.35 26.70
N ASP A 257 -11.18 18.46 26.12
CA ASP A 257 -11.96 19.68 25.83
C ASP A 257 -12.32 19.80 24.34
N ASN A 258 -12.06 18.78 23.52
CA ASN A 258 -12.41 18.78 22.10
C ASN A 258 -13.94 18.92 21.94
N PRO A 259 -14.43 19.95 21.22
CA PRO A 259 -15.86 20.22 21.08
C PRO A 259 -16.64 19.12 20.34
N ALA A 260 -15.94 18.23 19.63
CA ALA A 260 -16.53 17.09 18.93
C ALA A 260 -16.84 15.90 19.85
N ILE A 261 -16.48 15.96 21.14
CA ILE A 261 -16.62 14.85 22.09
C ILE A 261 -17.71 15.15 23.11
N ASP A 262 -18.75 14.32 23.14
CA ASP A 262 -19.77 14.34 24.19
C ASP A 262 -19.37 13.34 25.29
N VAL A 263 -18.95 13.87 26.44
CA VAL A 263 -18.53 13.06 27.59
C VAL A 263 -19.75 12.64 28.41
N SER A 264 -20.11 11.36 28.34
CA SER A 264 -21.23 10.77 29.09
C SER A 264 -20.85 10.45 30.55
N VAL A 265 -19.63 9.93 30.77
CA VAL A 265 -19.10 9.59 32.09
C VAL A 265 -17.69 10.14 32.19
N LYS A 266 -17.47 11.11 33.07
CA LYS A 266 -16.14 11.65 33.37
C LYS A 266 -15.54 10.93 34.58
N LEU A 267 -14.33 10.43 34.44
CA LEU A 267 -13.59 9.87 35.58
C LEU A 267 -13.12 11.01 36.50
N ALA A 268 -13.41 10.89 37.79
CA ALA A 268 -12.91 11.84 38.79
C ALA A 268 -11.37 11.84 38.85
N SER A 269 -10.77 10.66 38.67
CA SER A 269 -9.32 10.46 38.56
C SER A 269 -9.02 9.76 37.23
N PRO A 270 -8.50 10.47 36.22
CA PRO A 270 -8.10 9.85 34.95
C PRO A 270 -7.08 8.72 35.14
N VAL A 271 -7.16 7.70 34.28
CA VAL A 271 -6.29 6.52 34.33
C VAL A 271 -5.10 6.72 33.39
N ASP A 272 -3.88 6.54 33.89
CA ASP A 272 -2.64 6.60 33.11
C ASP A 272 -2.61 5.53 32.00
N SER A 273 -2.19 5.90 30.79
CA SER A 273 -2.13 5.01 29.63
C SER A 273 -1.21 3.80 29.80
N ARG A 274 -0.28 3.84 30.76
CA ARG A 274 0.59 2.69 31.09
C ARG A 274 -0.14 1.63 31.92
N ASN A 275 -1.28 1.96 32.53
CA ASN A 275 -2.07 0.99 33.29
C ASN A 275 -2.99 0.17 32.36
N THR A 276 -2.39 -0.70 31.57
CA THR A 276 -3.08 -1.49 30.53
C THR A 276 -4.21 -2.34 31.07
N LEU A 277 -4.09 -2.90 32.29
CA LEU A 277 -5.16 -3.67 32.93
C LEU A 277 -6.38 -2.81 33.27
N ALA A 278 -6.17 -1.58 33.75
CA ALA A 278 -7.27 -0.65 34.03
C ALA A 278 -7.95 -0.19 32.74
N ILE A 279 -7.18 0.13 31.70
CA ILE A 279 -7.72 0.48 30.37
C ILE A 279 -8.52 -0.70 29.81
N ARG A 280 -7.97 -1.91 29.88
CA ARG A 280 -8.66 -3.13 29.43
C ARG A 280 -9.99 -3.31 30.15
N LYS A 281 -10.04 -3.09 31.47
CA LYS A 281 -11.29 -3.11 32.24
C LYS A 281 -12.28 -2.02 31.82
N LEU A 282 -11.80 -0.81 31.52
CA LEU A 282 -12.66 0.29 31.05
C LEU A 282 -13.22 0.01 29.65
N LEU A 283 -12.44 -0.63 28.77
CA LEU A 283 -12.89 -1.03 27.43
C LEU A 283 -14.07 -2.00 27.48
N GLU A 284 -14.20 -2.82 28.53
CA GLU A 284 -15.39 -3.66 28.75
C GLU A 284 -16.64 -2.87 29.13
N GLY A 285 -16.47 -1.65 29.65
CA GLY A 285 -17.57 -0.70 29.87
C GLY A 285 -17.97 0.04 28.60
N GLY A 286 -17.17 -0.04 27.54
CA GLY A 286 -17.47 0.50 26.22
C GLY A 286 -18.48 -0.38 25.46
N GLY A 287 -19.25 0.21 24.57
CA GLY A 287 -20.29 -0.50 23.82
C GLY A 287 -20.91 0.35 22.70
N PRO A 288 -22.08 -0.04 22.16
CA PRO A 288 -22.72 0.68 21.07
C PRO A 288 -23.10 2.14 21.39
N THR A 289 -23.21 2.47 22.68
CA THR A 289 -23.69 3.77 23.16
C THR A 289 -22.59 4.71 23.65
N ALA A 290 -21.40 4.20 23.97
CA ALA A 290 -20.29 4.99 24.48
C ALA A 290 -18.97 4.23 24.33
N ASP A 291 -17.92 4.96 24.01
CA ASP A 291 -16.54 4.47 23.89
C ASP A 291 -15.68 4.98 25.01
N VAL A 292 -14.53 4.32 25.21
CA VAL A 292 -13.51 4.83 26.12
C VAL A 292 -12.81 6.02 25.48
N LEU A 293 -12.65 7.11 26.21
CA LEU A 293 -12.05 8.36 25.73
C LEU A 293 -10.66 8.57 26.31
N SER A 294 -9.70 8.94 25.45
CA SER A 294 -8.30 9.18 25.81
C SER A 294 -7.74 10.42 25.12
N ASP A 295 -6.92 11.18 25.83
CA ASP A 295 -6.15 12.30 25.26
C ASP A 295 -4.76 11.87 24.75
N GLY A 296 -4.48 10.56 24.77
CA GLY A 296 -3.19 9.96 24.44
C GLY A 296 -2.33 9.63 25.67
N GLU A 297 -2.38 10.45 26.71
CA GLU A 297 -1.67 10.21 27.98
C GLU A 297 -2.57 9.47 28.98
N ARG A 298 -3.85 9.83 29.03
CA ARG A 298 -4.78 9.37 30.06
C ARG A 298 -6.15 9.06 29.48
N ILE A 299 -6.76 8.03 30.05
CA ILE A 299 -8.19 7.77 29.89
C ILE A 299 -8.96 8.69 30.83
N TYR A 300 -9.81 9.55 30.28
CA TYR A 300 -10.54 10.56 31.06
C TYR A 300 -12.04 10.26 31.22
N GLY A 301 -12.60 9.32 30.47
CA GLY A 301 -14.02 9.03 30.56
C GLY A 301 -14.56 8.04 29.53
N LEU A 302 -15.88 7.97 29.46
CA LEU A 302 -16.63 7.35 28.37
C LEU A 302 -17.55 8.36 27.71
N GLY A 303 -17.76 8.23 26.40
CA GLY A 303 -18.61 9.14 25.65
C GLY A 303 -18.66 8.81 24.17
N THR A 304 -19.10 9.77 23.36
CA THR A 304 -19.29 9.58 21.93
C THR A 304 -18.71 10.73 21.13
N VAL A 305 -18.28 10.43 19.90
CA VAL A 305 -18.00 11.45 18.90
C VAL A 305 -19.32 11.98 18.36
N ARG A 306 -19.50 13.29 18.33
CA ARG A 306 -20.71 13.93 17.81
C ARG A 306 -20.88 13.64 16.33
N SER A 307 -22.13 13.53 15.89
CA SER A 307 -22.46 13.30 14.47
C SER A 307 -22.16 14.50 13.57
N ASP A 308 -21.98 15.69 14.13
CA ASP A 308 -21.60 16.92 13.44
C ASP A 308 -20.09 17.22 13.49
N TYR A 309 -19.26 16.25 13.89
CA TYR A 309 -17.80 16.36 13.82
C TYR A 309 -17.35 16.67 12.39
N ASP A 310 -16.56 17.73 12.23
CA ASP A 310 -15.91 18.09 10.97
C ASP A 310 -14.65 17.23 10.75
N PRO A 311 -14.67 16.28 9.78
CA PRO A 311 -13.55 15.40 9.51
C PRO A 311 -12.28 16.14 9.11
N THR A 312 -12.38 17.34 8.53
CA THR A 312 -11.24 18.13 8.05
C THR A 312 -10.33 18.63 9.17
N THR A 313 -10.84 18.64 10.41
CA THR A 313 -10.05 19.04 11.59
C THR A 313 -9.05 17.97 12.04
N GLU A 314 -9.28 16.71 11.67
CA GLU A 314 -8.40 15.57 12.00
C GLU A 314 -8.03 15.46 13.49
N SER A 315 -8.92 15.93 14.36
CA SER A 315 -8.70 16.07 15.80
C SER A 315 -9.24 14.90 16.62
N VAL A 316 -9.81 13.89 15.95
CA VAL A 316 -10.39 12.69 16.57
C VAL A 316 -9.99 11.43 15.79
N PHE A 317 -9.35 10.49 16.47
CA PHE A 317 -9.03 9.16 15.93
C PHE A 317 -9.73 8.06 16.74
N ASN A 318 -9.93 6.91 16.11
CA ASN A 318 -10.57 5.76 16.73
C ASN A 318 -9.67 4.54 16.58
N VAL A 319 -9.30 3.94 17.71
CA VAL A 319 -8.70 2.61 17.74
C VAL A 319 -9.78 1.58 18.04
N ARG A 320 -9.95 0.62 17.13
CA ARG A 320 -10.87 -0.50 17.28
C ARG A 320 -10.09 -1.77 17.55
N PHE A 321 -10.34 -2.40 18.69
CA PHE A 321 -9.87 -3.75 19.01
C PHE A 321 -10.93 -4.73 18.52
N LEU A 322 -10.60 -5.52 17.51
CA LEU A 322 -11.56 -6.44 16.86
C LEU A 322 -11.58 -7.80 17.55
N ARG A 323 -10.39 -8.35 17.78
CA ARG A 323 -10.15 -9.64 18.43
C ARG A 323 -8.74 -9.67 18.97
N ARG A 324 -8.35 -10.80 19.58
CA ARG A 324 -7.00 -10.97 20.12
C ARG A 324 -5.94 -10.69 19.04
N GLY A 325 -4.99 -9.82 19.36
CA GLY A 325 -3.88 -9.47 18.48
C GLY A 325 -4.26 -8.62 17.27
N TYR A 326 -5.52 -8.21 17.11
CA TYR A 326 -5.98 -7.46 15.94
C TYR A 326 -6.66 -6.15 16.32
N TRP A 327 -6.07 -5.05 15.87
CA TRP A 327 -6.64 -3.72 16.02
C TRP A 327 -6.45 -2.85 14.78
N GLU A 328 -7.24 -1.79 14.70
CA GLU A 328 -7.24 -0.82 13.61
C GLU A 328 -7.24 0.60 14.12
N LEU A 329 -6.54 1.48 13.41
CA LEU A 329 -6.69 2.93 13.53
C LEU A 329 -7.59 3.45 12.42
N SER A 330 -8.53 4.32 12.77
CA SER A 330 -9.41 4.99 11.82
C SER A 330 -9.62 6.46 12.16
N HIS A 331 -9.97 7.25 11.15
CA HIS A 331 -10.41 8.64 11.27
C HIS A 331 -11.69 8.81 10.43
N ALA A 332 -12.70 9.46 11.00
CA ALA A 332 -13.99 9.71 10.35
C ALA A 332 -14.62 8.48 9.65
N GLY A 333 -14.43 7.28 10.21
CA GLY A 333 -14.95 6.02 9.67
C GLY A 333 -14.07 5.34 8.61
N THR A 334 -13.02 6.01 8.13
CA THR A 334 -12.03 5.43 7.23
C THR A 334 -10.92 4.75 8.02
N ALA A 335 -10.72 3.45 7.81
CA ALA A 335 -9.57 2.73 8.39
C ALA A 335 -8.28 3.19 7.70
N LEU A 336 -7.28 3.58 8.50
CA LEU A 336 -5.98 4.07 8.06
C LEU A 336 -4.87 3.02 8.19
N LEU A 337 -4.98 2.15 9.20
CA LEU A 337 -3.99 1.14 9.54
C LEU A 337 -4.67 -0.08 10.15
N ALA A 338 -4.24 -1.28 9.74
CA ALA A 338 -4.57 -2.53 10.38
C ALA A 338 -3.30 -3.17 10.95
N VAL A 339 -3.36 -3.72 12.17
CA VAL A 339 -2.23 -4.43 12.77
C VAL A 339 -2.70 -5.77 13.31
N ARG A 340 -2.14 -6.86 12.79
CA ARG A 340 -2.46 -8.23 13.19
C ARG A 340 -1.22 -8.93 13.72
N ASP A 341 -1.27 -9.37 14.97
CA ASP A 341 -0.18 -10.04 15.66
C ASP A 341 1.15 -9.25 15.58
N GLY A 342 1.03 -7.92 15.59
CA GLY A 342 2.17 -6.99 15.47
C GLY A 342 2.63 -6.69 14.04
N ILE A 343 2.01 -7.28 13.02
CA ILE A 343 2.30 -7.06 11.59
C ILE A 343 1.37 -5.96 11.05
N PRO A 344 1.91 -4.79 10.66
CA PRO A 344 1.12 -3.69 10.10
C PRO A 344 0.82 -3.89 8.62
N SER A 345 -0.38 -3.50 8.18
CA SER A 345 -0.76 -3.48 6.76
C SER A 345 -1.70 -2.33 6.45
N LEU A 346 -1.86 -2.02 5.16
CA LEU A 346 -3.01 -1.25 4.72
C LEU A 346 -4.30 -2.02 5.05
N PRO A 347 -5.37 -1.34 5.49
CA PRO A 347 -6.63 -2.02 5.80
C PRO A 347 -7.28 -2.62 4.55
N GLN A 348 -7.58 -3.92 4.57
CA GLN A 348 -8.25 -4.65 3.48
C GLN A 348 -9.79 -4.72 3.65
N HIS A 349 -10.43 -3.64 4.12
CA HIS A 349 -11.90 -3.58 4.28
C HIS A 349 -12.62 -2.90 3.12
N VAL A 350 -11.87 -2.50 2.09
CA VAL A 350 -12.45 -1.78 0.97
C VAL A 350 -12.77 -2.79 -0.11
N LEU A 351 -14.07 -2.96 -0.37
CA LEU A 351 -14.53 -3.68 -1.55
C LEU A 351 -13.87 -3.04 -2.77
N ASP A 352 -13.14 -3.82 -3.56
CA ASP A 352 -12.62 -3.36 -4.85
C ASP A 352 -13.78 -3.30 -5.85
N GLU A 353 -14.54 -2.20 -5.78
CA GLU A 353 -15.71 -1.99 -6.62
C GLU A 353 -15.36 -1.92 -8.10
N ARG A 354 -14.18 -1.39 -8.42
CA ARG A 354 -13.71 -1.34 -9.82
C ARG A 354 -13.49 -2.75 -10.34
N TYR A 355 -12.89 -3.61 -9.53
CA TYR A 355 -12.70 -5.01 -9.89
C TYR A 355 -14.02 -5.78 -9.95
N LEU A 356 -14.94 -5.54 -9.03
CA LEU A 356 -16.29 -6.12 -9.10
C LEU A 356 -16.99 -5.71 -10.41
N LEU A 357 -16.95 -4.43 -10.77
CA LEU A 357 -17.51 -3.92 -12.02
C LEU A 357 -16.81 -4.48 -13.26
N ASP A 358 -15.47 -4.61 -13.22
CA ASP A 358 -14.68 -5.26 -14.28
C ASP A 358 -15.12 -6.71 -14.49
N LEU A 359 -15.30 -7.47 -13.41
CA LEU A 359 -15.81 -8.84 -13.48
C LEU A 359 -17.25 -8.88 -14.03
N CYS A 360 -18.12 -7.98 -13.60
CA CYS A 360 -19.49 -7.89 -14.13
C CYS A 360 -19.50 -7.69 -15.65
N ASP A 361 -18.68 -6.76 -16.16
CA ASP A 361 -18.52 -6.47 -17.59
C ASP A 361 -17.95 -7.67 -18.37
N ARG A 362 -17.04 -8.44 -17.75
CA ARG A 362 -16.40 -9.61 -18.39
C ARG A 362 -17.25 -10.87 -18.40
N LEU A 363 -18.01 -11.10 -17.32
CA LEU A 363 -18.67 -12.37 -17.06
C LEU A 363 -20.16 -12.37 -17.42
N PHE A 364 -20.80 -11.20 -17.50
CA PHE A 364 -22.23 -11.08 -17.75
C PHE A 364 -22.52 -10.29 -19.03
N THR A 365 -23.47 -10.76 -19.84
CA THR A 365 -23.90 -10.07 -21.07
C THR A 365 -24.61 -8.74 -20.77
N ALA A 366 -25.34 -8.69 -19.65
CA ALA A 366 -26.01 -7.51 -19.12
C ALA A 366 -25.92 -7.58 -17.59
N SER A 367 -25.70 -6.43 -16.94
CA SER A 367 -25.70 -6.33 -15.48
C SER A 367 -25.99 -4.89 -15.05
N ASP A 368 -26.55 -4.73 -13.85
CA ASP A 368 -26.68 -3.42 -13.20
C ASP A 368 -25.58 -3.28 -12.14
N GLY A 369 -24.43 -2.75 -12.56
CA GLY A 369 -23.25 -2.60 -11.71
C GLY A 369 -23.50 -1.76 -10.46
N ASP A 370 -24.31 -0.70 -10.57
CA ASP A 370 -24.60 0.19 -9.44
C ASP A 370 -25.40 -0.54 -8.35
N VAL A 371 -26.41 -1.32 -8.75
CA VAL A 371 -27.21 -2.15 -7.83
C VAL A 371 -26.35 -3.22 -7.16
N LEU A 372 -25.50 -3.91 -7.93
CA LEU A 372 -24.62 -4.96 -7.40
C LEU A 372 -23.57 -4.42 -6.42
N VAL A 373 -22.98 -3.26 -6.72
CA VAL A 373 -22.06 -2.57 -5.79
C VAL A 373 -22.79 -2.15 -4.52
N GLN A 374 -24.01 -1.62 -4.62
CA GLN A 374 -24.82 -1.29 -3.44
C GLN A 374 -25.13 -2.53 -2.59
N ALA A 375 -25.47 -3.66 -3.23
CA ALA A 375 -25.74 -4.92 -2.54
C ALA A 375 -24.49 -5.46 -1.84
N ALA A 376 -23.34 -5.46 -2.52
CA ALA A 376 -22.07 -5.86 -1.95
C ALA A 376 -21.70 -4.98 -0.73
N ARG A 377 -21.77 -3.65 -0.87
CA ARG A 377 -21.57 -2.71 0.25
C ARG A 377 -22.52 -2.99 1.41
N ALA A 378 -23.78 -3.31 1.14
CA ALA A 378 -24.77 -3.59 2.19
C ALA A 378 -24.45 -4.86 2.97
N ILE A 379 -24.01 -5.92 2.28
CA ILE A 379 -23.60 -7.19 2.88
C ILE A 379 -22.29 -7.02 3.68
N GLY A 380 -21.37 -6.19 3.20
CA GLY A 380 -20.10 -5.90 3.88
C GLY A 380 -20.21 -5.13 5.19
N LYS A 381 -21.39 -4.59 5.55
CA LYS A 381 -21.60 -3.88 6.83
C LYS A 381 -21.72 -4.80 8.05
N HIS A 382 -21.71 -6.12 7.84
CA HIS A 382 -21.92 -7.10 8.90
C HIS A 382 -20.72 -7.22 9.88
N ARG A 383 -20.97 -7.79 11.08
CA ARG A 383 -19.94 -7.98 12.13
C ARG A 383 -19.24 -9.33 12.06
N HIS A 384 -19.75 -10.28 11.28
CA HIS A 384 -19.20 -11.61 11.07
C HIS A 384 -19.02 -11.90 9.57
N GLY A 385 -18.30 -12.96 9.22
CA GLY A 385 -18.05 -13.28 7.82
C GLY A 385 -19.35 -13.54 7.03
N ALA A 386 -19.46 -12.96 5.85
CA ALA A 386 -20.63 -13.02 4.97
C ALA A 386 -20.22 -13.42 3.54
N MET A 387 -21.19 -13.75 2.71
CA MET A 387 -20.94 -14.12 1.31
C MET A 387 -22.07 -13.63 0.40
N LEU A 388 -21.70 -13.02 -0.71
CA LEU A 388 -22.59 -12.64 -1.80
C LEU A 388 -22.20 -13.46 -3.04
N VAL A 389 -23.18 -14.08 -3.69
CA VAL A 389 -23.00 -14.83 -4.93
C VAL A 389 -23.84 -14.15 -6.01
N ILE A 390 -23.24 -13.84 -7.15
CA ILE A 390 -23.91 -13.23 -8.30
C ILE A 390 -23.73 -14.19 -9.47
N SER A 391 -24.80 -14.80 -9.96
CA SER A 391 -24.71 -15.84 -10.99
C SER A 391 -25.55 -15.48 -12.22
N ALA A 392 -25.00 -15.73 -13.41
CA ALA A 392 -25.72 -15.57 -14.68
C ALA A 392 -26.95 -16.51 -14.79
N ASP A 393 -26.97 -17.62 -14.04
CA ASP A 393 -28.10 -18.54 -13.94
C ASP A 393 -28.58 -18.66 -12.48
N ALA A 394 -28.84 -17.52 -11.84
CA ALA A 394 -29.26 -17.48 -10.44
C ALA A 394 -30.55 -18.27 -10.17
N GLU A 395 -31.51 -18.27 -11.12
CA GLU A 395 -32.76 -19.03 -10.99
C GLU A 395 -32.49 -20.54 -11.02
N GLY A 396 -31.67 -21.03 -11.95
CA GLY A 396 -31.27 -22.43 -12.04
C GLY A 396 -30.49 -22.88 -10.81
N GLU A 397 -29.53 -22.06 -10.37
CA GLU A 397 -28.73 -22.34 -9.18
C GLU A 397 -29.56 -22.34 -7.90
N ALA A 398 -30.52 -21.43 -7.73
CA ALA A 398 -31.43 -21.42 -6.59
C ALA A 398 -32.26 -22.71 -6.51
N LYS A 399 -32.75 -23.22 -7.65
CA LYS A 399 -33.47 -24.50 -7.71
C LYS A 399 -32.57 -25.67 -7.36
N ARG A 400 -31.36 -25.71 -7.92
CA ARG A 400 -30.39 -26.80 -7.70
C ARG A 400 -29.89 -26.85 -6.25
N LEU A 401 -29.62 -25.68 -5.65
CA LEU A 401 -29.12 -25.53 -4.29
C LEU A 401 -30.24 -25.54 -3.23
N SER A 402 -31.52 -25.66 -3.63
CA SER A 402 -32.66 -25.69 -2.70
C SER A 402 -32.57 -26.73 -1.56
N PRO A 403 -31.88 -27.89 -1.68
CA PRO A 403 -31.69 -28.77 -0.52
C PRO A 403 -30.81 -28.17 0.59
N GLN A 404 -30.04 -27.13 0.27
CA GLN A 404 -29.07 -26.46 1.15
C GLN A 404 -29.13 -24.93 1.04
N SER A 405 -30.32 -24.41 0.72
CA SER A 405 -30.63 -22.98 0.66
C SER A 405 -32.15 -22.76 0.71
N TRP A 406 -32.59 -21.51 0.88
CA TRP A 406 -34.00 -21.14 0.72
C TRP A 406 -34.17 -20.32 -0.55
N ALA A 407 -34.76 -20.94 -1.58
CA ALA A 407 -35.19 -20.22 -2.77
C ALA A 407 -36.31 -19.23 -2.43
N VAL A 408 -36.24 -18.03 -3.00
CA VAL A 408 -37.23 -16.96 -2.80
C VAL A 408 -37.83 -16.53 -4.13
N GLU A 409 -38.93 -15.80 -4.08
CA GLU A 409 -39.45 -15.12 -5.27
C GLU A 409 -38.48 -14.00 -5.68
N PRO A 410 -38.04 -13.94 -6.97
CA PRO A 410 -37.06 -12.96 -7.43
C PRO A 410 -37.50 -11.53 -7.12
N SER A 411 -36.69 -10.81 -6.35
CA SER A 411 -36.98 -9.43 -5.97
C SER A 411 -35.73 -8.64 -5.62
N LEU A 412 -35.75 -7.34 -5.93
CA LEU A 412 -34.74 -6.40 -5.44
C LEU A 412 -34.91 -6.16 -3.95
N LEU A 413 -33.89 -6.51 -3.17
CA LEU A 413 -33.90 -6.34 -1.72
C LEU A 413 -33.35 -4.97 -1.33
N SER A 414 -33.95 -4.36 -0.32
CA SER A 414 -33.41 -3.12 0.26
C SER A 414 -32.04 -3.37 0.93
N PRO A 415 -31.12 -2.39 0.95
CA PRO A 415 -29.83 -2.53 1.63
C PRO A 415 -29.95 -2.96 3.10
N SER A 416 -30.95 -2.46 3.83
CA SER A 416 -31.19 -2.85 5.22
C SER A 416 -31.56 -4.33 5.36
N LEU A 417 -32.36 -4.86 4.42
CA LEU A 417 -32.73 -6.27 4.44
C LEU A 417 -31.55 -7.16 4.02
N LEU A 418 -30.74 -6.73 3.05
CA LEU A 418 -29.51 -7.44 2.69
C LEU A 418 -28.56 -7.53 3.88
N THR A 419 -28.34 -6.44 4.62
CA THR A 419 -27.54 -6.46 5.84
C THR A 419 -28.13 -7.42 6.88
N GLN A 420 -29.45 -7.42 7.08
CA GLN A 420 -30.09 -8.34 8.04
C GLN A 420 -29.94 -9.81 7.63
N LEU A 421 -30.04 -10.13 6.33
CA LEU A 421 -29.92 -11.50 5.84
C LEU A 421 -28.52 -12.09 6.03
N THR A 422 -27.49 -11.25 6.22
CA THR A 422 -26.12 -11.73 6.53
C THR A 422 -25.96 -12.34 7.91
N ASP A 423 -26.94 -12.16 8.82
CA ASP A 423 -26.98 -12.88 10.11
C ASP A 423 -27.22 -14.40 9.90
N MET A 424 -27.72 -14.79 8.73
CA MET A 424 -27.90 -16.19 8.36
C MET A 424 -26.58 -16.82 7.91
N ASP A 425 -26.35 -18.07 8.29
CA ASP A 425 -25.26 -18.86 7.72
C ASP A 425 -25.49 -19.13 6.22
N GLY A 426 -24.43 -18.99 5.43
CA GLY A 426 -24.47 -19.17 3.97
C GLY A 426 -24.31 -17.86 3.22
N ALA A 427 -24.78 -17.83 1.97
CA ALA A 427 -24.67 -16.70 1.07
C ALA A 427 -26.04 -16.18 0.61
N VAL A 428 -26.07 -14.93 0.14
CA VAL A 428 -27.18 -14.38 -0.64
C VAL A 428 -26.86 -14.59 -2.13
N LEU A 429 -27.81 -15.13 -2.91
CA LEU A 429 -27.67 -15.38 -4.34
C LEU A 429 -28.49 -14.36 -5.14
N LEU A 430 -27.80 -13.56 -5.94
CA LEU A 430 -28.38 -12.56 -6.84
C LEU A 430 -28.18 -12.95 -8.32
N ASP A 431 -29.03 -12.43 -9.19
CA ASP A 431 -28.78 -12.34 -10.63
C ASP A 431 -27.98 -11.07 -10.99
N PRO A 432 -27.50 -10.91 -12.24
CA PRO A 432 -26.75 -9.73 -12.66
C PRO A 432 -27.53 -8.40 -12.61
N GLU A 433 -28.87 -8.45 -12.54
CA GLU A 433 -29.75 -7.29 -12.36
C GLU A 433 -29.98 -6.95 -10.87
N GLY A 434 -29.48 -7.78 -9.95
CA GLY A 434 -29.54 -7.57 -8.50
C GLY A 434 -30.77 -8.16 -7.80
N ASN A 435 -31.62 -8.92 -8.49
CA ASN A 435 -32.73 -9.62 -7.85
C ASN A 435 -32.20 -10.81 -7.05
N CYS A 436 -32.72 -10.97 -5.83
CA CYS A 436 -32.39 -12.10 -4.97
C CYS A 436 -33.21 -13.33 -5.36
N HIS A 437 -32.55 -14.45 -5.63
CA HIS A 437 -33.16 -15.73 -5.98
C HIS A 437 -33.08 -16.76 -4.83
N ALA A 438 -32.09 -16.65 -3.95
CA ALA A 438 -31.99 -17.50 -2.77
C ALA A 438 -31.21 -16.83 -1.62
N ILE A 439 -31.51 -17.26 -0.38
CA ILE A 439 -30.83 -16.86 0.85
C ILE A 439 -30.31 -18.09 1.60
N GLY A 440 -29.31 -17.89 2.46
CA GLY A 440 -28.69 -18.96 3.25
C GLY A 440 -28.04 -20.05 2.38
N VAL A 441 -27.47 -19.65 1.24
CA VAL A 441 -26.94 -20.56 0.23
C VAL A 441 -25.63 -21.16 0.70
N ILE A 442 -25.59 -22.49 0.82
CA ILE A 442 -24.34 -23.23 1.05
C ILE A 442 -23.78 -23.64 -0.30
N LEU A 443 -22.60 -23.12 -0.65
CA LEU A 443 -21.92 -23.48 -1.90
C LEU A 443 -21.39 -24.91 -1.85
N ASP A 444 -21.66 -25.67 -2.92
CA ASP A 444 -21.01 -26.95 -3.20
C ASP A 444 -19.75 -26.75 -4.06
N GLY A 445 -18.93 -27.79 -4.24
CA GLY A 445 -17.77 -27.70 -5.13
C GLY A 445 -16.85 -28.90 -5.04
N VAL A 446 -16.04 -29.09 -6.09
CA VAL A 446 -15.08 -30.20 -6.16
C VAL A 446 -13.71 -29.74 -5.67
N ALA A 447 -13.08 -30.52 -4.79
CA ALA A 447 -11.71 -30.25 -4.35
C ALA A 447 -10.71 -30.56 -5.48
N LYS A 448 -10.28 -29.53 -6.21
CA LYS A 448 -9.30 -29.63 -7.31
C LYS A 448 -7.86 -29.20 -6.94
N GLY A 449 -7.63 -28.79 -5.69
CA GLY A 449 -6.32 -28.31 -5.21
C GLY A 449 -6.11 -26.81 -5.32
N GLU A 450 -7.10 -26.06 -5.82
CA GLU A 450 -7.05 -24.59 -5.95
C GLU A 450 -7.33 -23.83 -4.64
N GLY A 451 -7.79 -24.54 -3.59
CA GLY A 451 -8.04 -23.95 -2.28
C GLY A 451 -6.76 -23.84 -1.45
N ASP A 452 -6.69 -22.82 -0.59
CA ASP A 452 -5.61 -22.62 0.37
C ASP A 452 -6.05 -23.13 1.76
N PRO A 453 -5.47 -24.24 2.27
CA PRO A 453 -5.81 -24.77 3.59
C PRO A 453 -5.61 -23.80 4.75
N ALA A 454 -4.79 -22.74 4.58
CA ALA A 454 -4.56 -21.71 5.58
C ALA A 454 -5.70 -20.67 5.63
N ARG A 455 -6.55 -20.60 4.60
CA ARG A 455 -7.68 -19.67 4.51
C ARG A 455 -8.99 -20.29 5.03
N GLY A 456 -9.95 -19.41 5.34
CA GLY A 456 -11.25 -19.81 5.90
C GLY A 456 -12.12 -20.64 4.95
N SER A 457 -13.08 -21.37 5.52
CA SER A 457 -13.98 -22.27 4.78
C SER A 457 -14.84 -21.56 3.72
N ARG A 458 -15.28 -20.33 3.98
CA ARG A 458 -16.06 -19.52 3.03
C ARG A 458 -15.29 -19.31 1.73
N LEU A 459 -14.08 -18.76 1.81
CA LEU A 459 -13.21 -18.55 0.64
C LEU A 459 -12.93 -19.87 -0.09
N ASN A 460 -12.53 -20.90 0.63
CA ASN A 460 -12.20 -22.19 0.04
C ASN A 460 -13.41 -22.85 -0.65
N ASN A 461 -14.61 -22.70 -0.11
CA ASN A 461 -15.82 -23.19 -0.75
C ASN A 461 -16.15 -22.37 -2.01
N SER A 462 -15.99 -21.04 -1.98
CA SER A 462 -16.18 -20.19 -3.15
C SER A 462 -15.22 -20.56 -4.29
N VAL A 463 -13.94 -20.80 -3.99
CA VAL A 463 -12.95 -21.25 -4.98
C VAL A 463 -13.36 -22.58 -5.60
N ARG A 464 -13.73 -23.57 -4.77
CA ARG A 464 -14.19 -24.89 -5.27
C ARG A 464 -15.46 -24.78 -6.12
N TYR A 465 -16.39 -23.93 -5.71
CA TYR A 465 -17.64 -23.70 -6.43
C TYR A 465 -17.36 -23.12 -7.83
N LEU A 466 -16.51 -22.10 -7.91
CA LEU A 466 -16.12 -21.48 -9.18
C LEU A 466 -15.36 -22.45 -10.09
N GLY A 467 -14.47 -23.28 -9.53
CA GLY A 467 -13.75 -24.31 -10.28
C GLY A 467 -14.61 -25.48 -10.81
N SER A 468 -15.92 -25.51 -10.51
CA SER A 468 -16.82 -26.63 -10.85
C SER A 468 -17.44 -26.55 -12.26
N GLY A 469 -16.99 -25.62 -13.12
CA GLY A 469 -17.47 -25.48 -14.50
C GLY A 469 -18.92 -25.00 -14.61
N ARG A 470 -19.32 -24.10 -13.70
CA ARG A 470 -20.68 -23.56 -13.59
C ARG A 470 -20.89 -22.36 -14.53
N ALA A 471 -22.12 -21.85 -14.57
CA ALA A 471 -22.41 -20.57 -15.21
C ALA A 471 -21.50 -19.47 -14.65
N ALA A 472 -21.22 -18.45 -15.46
CA ALA A 472 -20.44 -17.30 -15.07
C ALA A 472 -20.96 -16.76 -13.72
N THR A 473 -20.07 -16.68 -12.73
CA THR A 473 -20.45 -16.37 -11.35
C THR A 473 -19.35 -15.56 -10.68
N ILE A 474 -19.75 -14.56 -9.91
CA ILE A 474 -18.90 -13.77 -9.03
C ILE A 474 -19.26 -14.13 -7.58
N VAL A 475 -18.25 -14.28 -6.73
CA VAL A 475 -18.46 -14.47 -5.29
C VAL A 475 -17.68 -13.42 -4.52
N VAL A 476 -18.38 -12.62 -3.72
CA VAL A 476 -17.76 -11.69 -2.79
C VAL A 476 -17.77 -12.31 -1.40
N VAL A 477 -16.59 -12.56 -0.86
CA VAL A 477 -16.38 -13.18 0.44
C VAL A 477 -15.94 -12.12 1.43
N TYR A 478 -16.72 -11.94 2.49
CA TYR A 478 -16.39 -11.09 3.61
C TYR A 478 -15.86 -11.98 4.72
N SER A 479 -14.60 -11.80 5.09
CA SER A 479 -13.98 -12.53 6.18
C SER A 479 -14.42 -11.94 7.52
N ALA A 480 -14.53 -12.80 8.54
CA ALA A 480 -14.78 -12.35 9.91
C ALA A 480 -13.65 -11.47 10.47
N ASP A 481 -12.50 -11.47 9.81
CA ASP A 481 -11.34 -10.64 10.13
C ASP A 481 -11.18 -9.43 9.21
N GLY A 482 -12.25 -9.03 8.52
CA GLY A 482 -12.33 -7.77 7.80
C GLY A 482 -11.83 -7.80 6.35
N GLY A 483 -11.10 -8.85 5.95
CA GLY A 483 -10.70 -9.02 4.55
C GLY A 483 -11.92 -9.20 3.64
N ILE A 484 -11.90 -8.55 2.48
CA ILE A 484 -12.91 -8.72 1.42
C ILE A 484 -12.21 -9.30 0.19
N ASP A 485 -12.64 -10.49 -0.24
CA ASP A 485 -12.17 -11.12 -1.47
C ASP A 485 -13.29 -11.10 -2.52
N VAL A 486 -12.99 -10.57 -3.71
CA VAL A 486 -13.89 -10.67 -4.88
C VAL A 486 -13.31 -11.74 -5.80
N LEU A 487 -14.10 -12.78 -6.08
CA LEU A 487 -13.73 -13.94 -6.88
C LEU A 487 -14.60 -14.03 -8.15
N PRO A 488 -14.10 -14.60 -9.27
CA PRO A 488 -12.77 -15.20 -9.43
C PRO A 488 -11.63 -14.18 -9.48
N HIS A 489 -10.43 -14.58 -9.09
CA HIS A 489 -9.21 -13.78 -9.26
C HIS A 489 -8.67 -13.91 -10.69
N LEU A 490 -9.25 -13.13 -11.60
CA LEU A 490 -8.76 -12.97 -12.97
C LEU A 490 -7.61 -11.96 -13.04
N HIS A 491 -6.68 -12.21 -13.97
CA HIS A 491 -5.68 -11.23 -14.38
C HIS A 491 -6.35 -9.95 -14.93
N CYS A 492 -5.66 -8.82 -14.78
CA CYS A 492 -6.13 -7.52 -15.26
C CYS A 492 -6.33 -7.50 -16.78
N ARG A 493 -7.17 -6.59 -17.28
CA ARG A 493 -7.19 -6.29 -18.71
C ARG A 493 -6.02 -5.36 -19.04
N VAL A 494 -5.34 -5.60 -20.16
CA VAL A 494 -4.20 -4.80 -20.63
C VAL A 494 -4.35 -4.47 -22.11
N LEU A 495 -3.64 -3.45 -22.61
CA LEU A 495 -3.62 -3.17 -24.05
C LEU A 495 -2.69 -4.17 -24.76
N LYS A 496 -3.12 -4.67 -25.92
CA LYS A 496 -2.32 -5.63 -26.71
C LYS A 496 -1.03 -4.98 -27.22
N SER A 497 -1.09 -3.71 -27.59
CA SER A 497 0.05 -2.87 -27.94
C SER A 497 1.08 -2.73 -26.82
N GLU A 498 0.69 -2.68 -25.54
CA GLU A 498 1.63 -2.62 -24.41
C GLU A 498 2.44 -3.91 -24.28
N VAL A 499 1.76 -5.06 -24.36
CA VAL A 499 2.41 -6.38 -24.33
C VAL A 499 3.38 -6.51 -25.52
N ASN A 500 2.90 -6.22 -26.72
CA ASN A 500 3.72 -6.29 -27.93
C ASN A 500 4.91 -5.32 -27.87
N GLY A 501 4.71 -4.12 -27.32
CA GLY A 501 5.75 -3.12 -27.12
C GLY A 501 6.84 -3.61 -26.16
N ALA A 502 6.47 -4.21 -25.02
CA ALA A 502 7.42 -4.77 -24.07
C ALA A 502 8.25 -5.91 -24.70
N VAL A 503 7.60 -6.83 -25.42
CA VAL A 503 8.27 -7.92 -26.14
C VAL A 503 9.23 -7.39 -27.20
N ALA A 504 8.76 -6.47 -28.06
CA ALA A 504 9.57 -5.89 -29.12
C ALA A 504 10.78 -5.12 -28.57
N ALA A 505 10.59 -4.35 -27.48
CA ALA A 505 11.66 -3.61 -26.84
C ALA A 505 12.75 -4.54 -26.30
N TYR A 506 12.37 -5.63 -25.63
CA TYR A 506 13.33 -6.62 -25.12
C TYR A 506 14.09 -7.30 -26.27
N LEU A 507 13.37 -7.81 -27.27
CA LEU A 507 13.97 -8.49 -28.43
C LEU A 507 14.88 -7.58 -29.27
N ALA A 508 14.61 -6.27 -29.31
CA ALA A 508 15.47 -5.30 -30.00
C ALA A 508 16.75 -4.96 -29.22
N LEU A 509 16.71 -5.02 -27.89
CA LEU A 509 17.85 -4.65 -27.03
C LEU A 509 18.81 -5.82 -26.81
N VAL A 510 18.26 -7.01 -26.54
CA VAL A 510 19.02 -8.19 -26.12
C VAL A 510 20.16 -8.58 -27.08
N PRO A 511 20.03 -8.46 -28.42
CA PRO A 511 21.11 -8.79 -29.34
C PRO A 511 22.28 -7.79 -29.35
N GLN A 512 22.10 -6.58 -28.79
CA GLN A 512 23.12 -5.53 -28.82
C GLN A 512 24.34 -5.92 -27.96
N ARG A 513 25.54 -5.53 -28.41
CA ARG A 513 26.80 -5.87 -27.74
C ARG A 513 27.70 -4.62 -27.62
N PRO A 514 28.18 -4.28 -26.41
CA PRO A 514 27.82 -4.88 -25.12
C PRO A 514 26.38 -4.53 -24.71
N PRO A 515 25.62 -5.46 -24.09
CA PRO A 515 24.26 -5.19 -23.65
C PRO A 515 24.25 -4.30 -22.40
N GLU A 516 23.30 -3.36 -22.35
CA GLU A 516 23.02 -2.55 -21.18
C GLU A 516 22.28 -3.41 -20.14
N LEU A 517 23.03 -4.12 -19.29
CA LEU A 517 22.52 -5.18 -18.39
C LEU A 517 21.28 -4.77 -17.58
N GLU A 518 21.29 -3.56 -17.04
CA GLU A 518 20.19 -3.05 -16.23
C GLU A 518 18.91 -2.87 -17.05
N ARG A 519 19.03 -2.26 -18.23
CA ARG A 519 17.91 -2.06 -19.14
C ARG A 519 17.38 -3.39 -19.66
N VAL A 520 18.26 -4.36 -19.93
CA VAL A 520 17.88 -5.74 -20.29
C VAL A 520 17.07 -6.38 -19.16
N ASN A 521 17.54 -6.30 -17.91
CA ASN A 521 16.82 -6.87 -16.76
C ASN A 521 15.47 -6.18 -16.54
N ARG A 522 15.41 -4.86 -16.65
CA ARG A 522 14.16 -4.09 -16.51
C ARG A 522 13.14 -4.45 -17.58
N LEU A 523 13.56 -4.55 -18.85
CA LEU A 523 12.69 -5.00 -19.92
C LEU A 523 12.27 -6.46 -19.74
N TRP A 524 13.14 -7.30 -19.20
CA TRP A 524 12.78 -8.67 -18.84
C TRP A 524 11.75 -8.72 -17.72
N ASP A 525 11.89 -7.91 -16.67
CA ASP A 525 10.89 -7.80 -15.60
C ASP A 525 9.54 -7.27 -16.13
N ALA A 526 9.57 -6.31 -17.07
CA ALA A 526 8.37 -5.87 -17.78
C ALA A 526 7.72 -7.02 -18.59
N VAL A 527 8.50 -7.80 -19.34
CA VAL A 527 8.02 -8.99 -20.05
C VAL A 527 7.43 -10.02 -19.08
N LYS A 528 8.10 -10.28 -17.95
CA LYS A 528 7.61 -11.20 -16.90
C LYS A 528 6.29 -10.73 -16.30
N SER A 529 6.10 -9.42 -16.14
CA SER A 529 4.83 -8.85 -15.68
C SER A 529 3.67 -9.17 -16.65
N PHE A 530 3.98 -9.39 -17.92
CA PHE A 530 3.02 -9.78 -18.96
C PHE A 530 3.00 -11.28 -19.28
N ARG A 531 3.67 -12.14 -18.50
CA ARG A 531 3.82 -13.57 -18.82
C ARG A 531 2.50 -14.29 -19.16
N PHE A 532 1.40 -13.88 -18.50
CA PHE A 532 0.07 -14.45 -18.69
C PHE A 532 -0.50 -14.18 -20.09
N TYR A 533 -0.13 -13.06 -20.70
CA TYR A 533 -0.68 -12.58 -21.99
C TYR A 533 0.18 -12.97 -23.19
N LEU A 534 1.32 -13.63 -22.98
CA LEU A 534 2.26 -13.94 -24.05
C LEU A 534 1.74 -15.08 -24.93
N SER A 535 1.80 -14.88 -26.24
CA SER A 535 1.50 -15.94 -27.21
C SER A 535 2.60 -17.00 -27.22
N ALA A 536 2.30 -18.20 -27.76
CA ALA A 536 3.30 -19.25 -27.93
C ALA A 536 4.51 -18.79 -28.77
N GLU A 537 4.27 -17.98 -29.81
CA GLU A 537 5.33 -17.41 -30.65
C GLU A 537 6.21 -16.44 -29.86
N GLN A 538 5.60 -15.56 -29.06
CA GLN A 538 6.33 -14.62 -28.21
C GLN A 538 7.16 -15.33 -27.15
N CYS A 539 6.59 -16.33 -26.46
CA CYS A 539 7.29 -17.15 -25.47
C CYS A 539 8.55 -17.78 -26.07
N ASN A 540 8.43 -18.41 -27.25
CA ASN A 540 9.58 -19.02 -27.93
C ASN A 540 10.65 -17.99 -28.26
N ALA A 541 10.28 -16.87 -28.89
CA ALA A 541 11.24 -15.83 -29.27
C ALA A 541 11.96 -15.22 -28.05
N LEU A 542 11.23 -15.00 -26.94
CA LEU A 542 11.78 -14.47 -25.70
C LEU A 542 12.73 -15.45 -25.01
N ASN A 543 12.36 -16.74 -24.95
CA ASN A 543 13.18 -17.79 -24.37
C ASN A 543 14.49 -17.95 -25.16
N ASP A 544 14.42 -18.00 -26.50
CA ASP A 544 15.60 -18.10 -27.37
C ASP A 544 16.53 -16.89 -27.19
N ALA A 545 15.97 -15.67 -27.17
CA ALA A 545 16.73 -14.46 -26.94
C ALA A 545 17.37 -14.44 -25.55
N ARG A 546 16.66 -14.92 -24.52
CA ARG A 546 17.17 -15.00 -23.15
C ARG A 546 18.30 -16.01 -23.02
N GLU A 547 18.16 -17.19 -23.63
CA GLU A 547 19.21 -18.21 -23.61
C GLU A 547 20.50 -17.66 -24.25
N ALA A 548 20.40 -17.04 -25.42
CA ALA A 548 21.55 -16.41 -26.08
C ALA A 548 22.19 -15.28 -25.26
N PHE A 549 21.39 -14.54 -24.47
CA PHE A 549 21.89 -13.54 -23.54
C PHE A 549 22.64 -14.16 -22.36
N GLU A 550 22.09 -15.22 -21.77
CA GLU A 550 22.68 -15.91 -20.63
C GLU A 550 23.94 -16.71 -21.03
N GLU A 551 24.02 -17.25 -22.25
CA GLU A 551 25.25 -17.81 -22.81
C GLU A 551 26.35 -16.76 -22.91
N TRP A 552 26.05 -15.61 -23.53
CA TRP A 552 27.00 -14.49 -23.62
C TRP A 552 27.43 -14.01 -22.22
N ARG A 553 26.49 -13.95 -21.27
CA ARG A 553 26.74 -13.54 -19.89
C ARG A 553 27.65 -14.54 -19.17
N MET A 554 27.43 -15.84 -19.37
CA MET A 554 28.27 -16.89 -18.83
C MET A 554 29.70 -16.79 -19.38
N GLU A 555 29.86 -16.59 -20.69
CA GLU A 555 31.17 -16.40 -21.33
C GLU A 555 31.91 -15.16 -20.81
N THR A 556 31.18 -14.06 -20.58
CA THR A 556 31.79 -12.75 -20.27
C THR A 556 31.96 -12.49 -18.77
N THR A 557 31.06 -13.02 -17.94
CA THR A 557 30.97 -12.74 -16.51
C THR A 557 31.12 -13.97 -15.62
N GLN A 558 31.13 -15.18 -16.20
CA GLN A 558 31.12 -16.46 -15.47
C GLN A 558 29.90 -16.63 -14.54
N VAL A 559 28.84 -15.87 -14.80
CA VAL A 559 27.57 -15.95 -14.09
C VAL A 559 26.47 -16.23 -15.09
N ARG A 560 25.60 -17.18 -14.74
CA ARG A 560 24.37 -17.51 -15.45
C ARG A 560 23.21 -17.38 -14.48
N ILE A 561 22.12 -16.75 -14.89
CA ILE A 561 20.87 -16.76 -14.14
C ILE A 561 19.96 -17.78 -14.80
N GLU A 562 19.62 -18.83 -14.05
CA GLU A 562 18.61 -19.80 -14.46
C GLU A 562 17.22 -19.31 -14.05
N GLU A 563 16.32 -19.22 -15.01
CA GLU A 563 14.90 -18.94 -14.79
C GLU A 563 14.06 -20.00 -15.52
N ASN A 564 12.80 -20.14 -15.08
CA ASN A 564 11.84 -21.01 -15.77
C ASN A 564 11.51 -20.44 -17.15
N LEU A 565 11.41 -21.31 -18.15
CA LEU A 565 10.97 -20.93 -19.50
C LEU A 565 9.57 -20.31 -19.46
N LEU A 566 9.38 -19.25 -20.24
CA LEU A 566 8.05 -18.69 -20.48
C LEU A 566 7.23 -19.70 -21.28
N VAL A 567 6.01 -19.96 -20.82
CA VAL A 567 5.04 -20.84 -21.49
C VAL A 567 3.71 -20.10 -21.61
N PRO A 568 2.98 -20.26 -22.74
CA PRO A 568 1.67 -19.65 -22.89
C PRO A 568 0.71 -20.22 -21.84
N ASP A 569 -0.10 -19.34 -21.24
CA ASP A 569 -1.07 -19.74 -20.23
C ASP A 569 -2.37 -20.23 -20.91
N PRO A 570 -2.86 -21.44 -20.61
CA PRO A 570 -4.08 -21.97 -21.23
C PRO A 570 -5.37 -21.22 -20.83
N MET A 571 -5.33 -20.40 -19.77
CA MET A 571 -6.46 -19.58 -19.34
C MET A 571 -6.52 -18.21 -20.04
N MET A 572 -5.54 -17.89 -20.87
CA MET A 572 -5.50 -16.64 -21.62
C MET A 572 -6.50 -16.68 -22.79
N ASP A 573 -7.34 -15.65 -22.91
CA ASP A 573 -8.29 -15.45 -24.01
C ASP A 573 -8.49 -13.96 -24.37
N GLU A 574 -9.36 -13.67 -25.34
CA GLU A 574 -9.60 -12.30 -25.82
C GLU A 574 -10.28 -11.38 -24.78
N SER A 575 -10.88 -11.91 -23.71
CA SER A 575 -11.52 -11.10 -22.66
C SER A 575 -10.52 -10.30 -21.81
N TYR A 576 -9.24 -10.63 -21.89
CA TYR A 576 -8.16 -9.97 -21.18
C TYR A 576 -7.57 -8.76 -21.92
N TRP A 577 -8.05 -8.47 -23.13
CA TRP A 577 -7.63 -7.29 -23.88
C TRP A 577 -8.56 -6.12 -23.63
N LEU A 578 -7.98 -4.95 -23.36
CA LEU A 578 -8.68 -3.68 -23.49
C LEU A 578 -8.91 -3.36 -24.97
N LYS A 579 -10.03 -2.69 -25.27
CA LYS A 579 -10.27 -2.16 -26.61
C LYS A 579 -9.27 -1.04 -26.89
N GLU A 580 -8.50 -1.18 -27.95
CA GLU A 580 -7.66 -0.09 -28.43
C GLU A 580 -8.60 0.95 -29.10
N ASN A 581 -8.49 2.22 -28.70
CA ASN A 581 -9.16 3.28 -29.43
C ASN A 581 -8.48 3.40 -30.80
N GLU A 582 -9.24 3.19 -31.88
CA GLU A 582 -8.79 3.45 -33.26
C GLU A 582 -8.39 4.92 -33.47
#